data_AF-A0A368N0V2-F1
#
_entry.id   AF-A0A368N0V2-F1
#
_cell.length_a   1.000
_cell.length_b   1.000
_cell.length_c   1.000
_cell.angle_alpha   90.00
_cell.angle_beta   90.00
_cell.angle_gamma   90.00
#
_symmetry.space_group_name_H-M   'P 1'
#
loop_
_entity.id
_entity.type
_entity.pdbx_description
1 polymer ?
#
loop_
_entity_poly.entity_id
_entity_poly.type
_entity_poly.pdbx_seq_one_letter_code
_entity_poly.pdbx_strand_id
1 'polypeptide(L)'
;MEMKHSRKAKEVHAEYLMKLSTSLMTAFLVAILILPISAVVGSALSNQPTIDALTAFRNLFGTWYSLVFILAEVCIYYLVLSTKKQALEIYNELYPDS
;
A
#
# COMPACT_ATOMS: atom_id res chain seq x y z
N MET A 1 20.75 18.22 28.68
CA MET A 1 20.12 16.90 28.47
C MET A 1 19.01 16.90 27.41
N GLU A 2 18.65 18.05 26.81
CA GLU A 2 17.45 18.16 25.95
C GLU A 2 17.62 17.68 24.49
N MET A 3 18.84 17.65 23.94
CA MET A 3 19.04 17.24 22.53
C MET A 3 18.73 15.75 22.25
N LYS A 4 18.82 14.87 23.27
CA LYS A 4 18.52 13.44 23.11
C LYS A 4 17.03 13.18 22.92
N HIS A 5 16.15 14.00 23.51
CA HIS A 5 14.71 13.84 23.36
C HIS A 5 14.23 14.20 21.96
N SER A 6 14.80 15.26 21.35
CA SER A 6 14.47 15.65 19.97
C SER A 6 14.94 14.62 18.94
N ARG A 7 16.16 14.07 19.07
CA ARG A 7 16.64 12.98 18.19
C ARG A 7 15.80 11.71 18.30
N LYS A 8 15.48 11.28 19.52
CA LYS A 8 14.66 10.07 19.73
C LYS A 8 13.25 10.23 19.20
N ALA A 9 12.66 11.43 19.30
CA ALA A 9 11.36 11.73 18.71
C ALA A 9 11.39 11.68 17.17
N LYS A 10 12.46 12.19 16.54
CA LYS A 10 12.67 12.09 15.09
C LYS A 10 12.85 10.63 14.63
N GLU A 11 13.61 9.82 15.37
CA GLU A 11 13.77 8.38 15.08
C GLU A 11 12.43 7.63 15.13
N VAL A 12 11.63 7.85 16.19
CA VAL A 12 10.31 7.22 16.32
C VAL A 12 9.35 7.68 15.22
N HIS A 13 9.43 8.95 14.80
CA HIS A 13 8.61 9.45 13.68
C HIS A 13 9.00 8.81 12.34
N ALA A 14 10.31 8.66 12.08
CA ALA A 14 10.80 7.96 10.89
C ALA A 14 10.39 6.48 10.90
N GLU A 15 10.47 5.81 12.05
CA GLU A 15 10.02 4.42 12.20
C GLU A 15 8.52 4.29 11.96
N TYR A 16 7.72 5.26 12.41
CA TYR A 16 6.29 5.30 12.14
C TYR A 16 5.98 5.53 10.66
N LEU A 17 6.69 6.44 9.98
CA LEU A 17 6.59 6.66 8.53
C LEU A 17 6.93 5.38 7.75
N MET A 18 7.98 4.65 8.15
CA MET A 18 8.31 3.36 7.54
C MET A 18 7.20 2.31 7.76
N LYS A 19 6.65 2.20 8.98
CA LYS A 19 5.52 1.30 9.26
C LYS A 19 4.28 1.67 8.47
N LEU A 20 3.98 2.96 8.33
CA LEU A 20 2.87 3.46 7.51
C LEU A 20 3.07 3.08 6.05
N SER A 21 4.26 3.31 5.49
CA SER A 21 4.60 2.93 4.12
C SER A 21 4.42 1.44 3.89
N THR A 22 4.93 0.59 4.79
CA THR A 22 4.80 -0.88 4.67
C THR A 22 3.35 -1.33 4.82
N SER A 23 2.59 -0.72 5.74
CA SER A 23 1.16 -0.99 5.92
C SER A 23 0.35 -0.61 4.68
N LEU A 24 0.59 0.57 4.10
CA LEU A 24 -0.04 1.01 2.85
C LEU A 24 0.30 0.07 1.69
N MET A 25 1.57 -0.33 1.57
CA MET A 25 2.00 -1.28 0.54
C MET A 25 1.35 -2.65 0.72
N THR A 26 1.18 -3.10 1.96
CA THR A 26 0.46 -4.35 2.27
C THR A 26 -1.01 -4.22 1.91
N ALA A 27 -1.66 -3.12 2.29
CA ALA A 27 -3.05 -2.85 1.95
C ALA A 27 -3.27 -2.79 0.43
N PHE A 28 -2.34 -2.19 -0.30
CA PHE A 28 -2.32 -2.15 -1.76
C PHE A 28 -2.27 -3.56 -2.38
N LEU A 29 -1.33 -4.39 -1.92
CA LEU A 29 -1.20 -5.77 -2.40
C LEU A 29 -2.44 -6.62 -2.07
N VAL A 30 -3.00 -6.45 -0.88
CA VAL A 30 -4.23 -7.15 -0.47
C VAL A 30 -5.42 -6.72 -1.33
N ALA A 31 -5.56 -5.43 -1.62
CA ALA A 31 -6.65 -4.91 -2.46
C ALA A 31 -6.61 -5.47 -3.89
N ILE A 32 -5.43 -5.70 -4.45
CA ILE A 32 -5.27 -6.32 -5.78
C ILE A 32 -5.53 -7.84 -5.71
N LEU A 33 -4.97 -8.50 -4.69
CA LEU A 33 -5.03 -9.96 -4.56
C LEU A 33 -6.37 -10.49 -4.08
N ILE A 34 -7.21 -9.66 -3.44
CA ILE A 34 -8.52 -10.11 -2.95
C ILE A 34 -9.40 -10.64 -4.08
N LEU A 35 -9.32 -10.07 -5.28
CA LEU A 35 -10.15 -10.45 -6.42
C LEU A 35 -9.86 -11.86 -6.95
N PRO A 36 -8.62 -12.22 -7.34
CA PRO A 36 -8.32 -13.59 -7.74
C PRO A 36 -8.55 -14.59 -6.58
N ILE A 37 -8.28 -14.21 -5.33
CA ILE A 37 -8.56 -15.06 -4.17
C ILE A 37 -10.07 -15.33 -4.04
N SER A 38 -10.91 -14.30 -4.14
CA SER A 38 -12.37 -14.45 -4.10
C SER A 38 -12.90 -15.28 -5.27
N ALA A 39 -12.31 -15.16 -6.46
CA ALA A 39 -12.67 -15.98 -7.61
C ALA A 39 -12.35 -17.48 -7.39
N VAL A 40 -11.17 -17.79 -6.85
CA VAL A 40 -10.78 -19.16 -6.49
C VAL A 40 -11.70 -19.73 -5.41
N VAL A 41 -11.96 -18.98 -4.33
CA VAL A 41 -12.85 -19.41 -3.24
C VAL A 41 -14.29 -19.60 -3.73
N GLY A 42 -14.80 -18.68 -4.56
CA GLY A 42 -16.12 -18.80 -5.17
C GLY A 42 -16.25 -20.04 -6.05
N SER A 43 -15.22 -20.34 -6.86
CA SER A 43 -15.19 -21.55 -7.68
C SER A 43 -15.19 -22.84 -6.86
N ALA A 44 -14.48 -22.85 -5.73
CA ALA A 44 -14.41 -24.00 -4.82
C ALA A 44 -15.75 -24.27 -4.09
N LEU A 45 -16.53 -23.23 -3.80
CA LEU A 45 -17.80 -23.35 -3.08
C LEU A 45 -19.01 -23.60 -3.99
N SER A 46 -19.00 -23.08 -5.22
CA SER A 46 -20.19 -23.06 -6.08
C SER A 46 -20.24 -24.17 -7.14
N ASN A 47 -19.17 -24.94 -7.37
CA ASN A 47 -19.11 -26.02 -8.37
C ASN A 47 -19.56 -25.61 -9.79
N GLN A 48 -19.60 -24.30 -10.07
CA GLN A 48 -19.98 -23.70 -11.34
C GLN A 48 -18.75 -23.44 -12.21
N PRO A 49 -18.90 -23.40 -13.56
CA PRO A 49 -17.79 -23.12 -14.45
C PRO A 49 -17.11 -21.82 -14.03
N THR A 50 -15.80 -21.93 -13.83
CA THR A 50 -14.89 -20.88 -13.40
C THR A 50 -15.17 -19.60 -14.19
N ILE A 51 -15.74 -18.60 -13.52
CA ILE A 51 -15.70 -17.24 -14.05
C ILE A 51 -14.21 -16.89 -14.12
N ASP A 52 -13.70 -16.76 -15.34
CA ASP A 52 -12.32 -16.41 -15.57
C ASP A 52 -11.98 -15.14 -14.78
N ALA A 53 -10.89 -15.17 -14.01
CA ALA A 53 -10.52 -14.09 -13.10
C ALA A 53 -10.40 -12.75 -13.85
N LEU A 54 -9.99 -12.82 -15.12
CA LEU A 54 -9.91 -11.69 -16.02
C LEU A 54 -11.30 -11.11 -16.37
N THR A 55 -12.31 -11.96 -16.49
CA THR A 55 -13.70 -11.56 -16.75
C THR A 55 -14.34 -10.96 -15.50
N ALA A 56 -14.09 -11.53 -14.32
CA ALA A 56 -14.53 -10.95 -13.05
C ALA A 56 -13.88 -9.58 -12.81
N PHE A 57 -12.58 -9.45 -13.07
CA PHE A 57 -11.85 -8.19 -13.03
C PHE A 57 -12.46 -7.17 -13.99
N ARG A 58 -12.68 -7.55 -15.26
CA ARG A 58 -13.25 -6.66 -16.27
C ARG A 58 -14.69 -6.25 -15.98
N ASN A 59 -15.48 -7.07 -15.27
CA ASN A 59 -16.83 -6.70 -14.84
C ASN A 59 -16.83 -5.74 -13.65
N LEU A 60 -15.93 -5.93 -12.68
CA LEU A 60 -15.78 -4.99 -11.55
C LEU A 60 -15.18 -3.64 -11.99
N PHE A 61 -14.19 -3.70 -12.88
CA PHE A 61 -13.43 -2.55 -13.38
C PHE A 61 -13.91 -2.06 -14.75
N GLY A 62 -14.98 -2.60 -15.30
CA GLY A 62 -15.56 -2.13 -16.57
C GLY A 62 -16.33 -0.82 -16.41
N THR A 63 -16.76 -0.50 -15.20
CA THR A 63 -17.59 0.65 -14.85
C THR A 63 -16.74 1.80 -14.28
N TRP A 64 -17.36 2.94 -13.95
CA TRP A 64 -16.71 4.11 -13.32
C TRP A 64 -15.83 3.79 -12.10
N TYR A 65 -16.07 2.65 -11.45
CA TYR A 65 -15.26 2.10 -10.36
C TYR A 65 -13.79 1.86 -10.74
N SER A 66 -13.45 1.57 -12.00
CA SER A 66 -12.04 1.43 -12.39
C SER A 66 -11.28 2.73 -12.41
N LEU A 67 -11.92 3.82 -12.83
CA LEU A 67 -11.32 5.14 -12.77
C LEU A 67 -11.01 5.52 -11.33
N VAL A 68 -11.95 5.26 -10.41
CA VAL A 68 -11.75 5.49 -8.97
C VAL A 68 -10.65 4.60 -8.42
N PHE A 69 -10.62 3.32 -8.82
CA PHE A 69 -9.60 2.38 -8.36
C PHE A 69 -8.20 2.78 -8.84
N ILE A 70 -8.05 3.12 -10.12
CA ILE A 70 -6.77 3.60 -10.68
C ILE A 70 -6.33 4.89 -9.98
N LEU A 71 -7.24 5.84 -9.76
CA LEU A 71 -6.94 7.07 -9.02
C LEU A 71 -6.49 6.79 -7.58
N ALA A 72 -7.19 5.88 -6.89
CA ALA A 72 -6.83 5.47 -5.54
C ALA A 72 -5.45 4.79 -5.49
N GLU A 73 -5.17 3.89 -6.44
CA GLU A 73 -3.87 3.21 -6.55
C GLU A 73 -2.73 4.19 -6.84
N VAL A 74 -2.92 5.14 -7.76
CA VAL A 74 -1.93 6.17 -8.07
C VAL A 74 -1.69 7.07 -6.85
N CYS A 75 -2.75 7.45 -6.13
CA CYS A 75 -2.63 8.21 -4.88
C CYS A 75 -1.85 7.44 -3.81
N ILE A 76 -2.16 6.16 -3.60
CA ILE A 76 -1.46 5.30 -2.63
C ILE A 76 0.01 5.15 -3.02
N TYR A 77 0.31 4.91 -4.29
CA TYR A 77 1.66 4.79 -4.79
C TYR A 77 2.47 6.07 -4.56
N TYR A 78 1.87 7.24 -4.86
CA TYR A 78 2.50 8.52 -4.62
C TYR A 78 2.74 8.78 -3.12
N LEU A 79 1.78 8.39 -2.28
CA LEU A 79 1.89 8.52 -0.82
C LEU A 79 3.04 7.67 -0.29
N VAL A 80 3.15 6.41 -0.72
CA VAL A 80 4.27 5.52 -0.39
C VAL A 80 5.62 6.13 -0.78
N LEU A 81 5.75 6.65 -2.00
CA LEU A 81 6.98 7.30 -2.44
C LEU A 81 7.31 8.56 -1.62
N SER A 82 6.31 9.39 -1.32
CA SER A 82 6.47 10.61 -0.53
C SER A 82 6.90 10.28 0.90
N THR A 83 6.23 9.33 1.55
CA THR A 83 6.56 8.84 2.90
C THR A 83 7.97 8.25 2.95
N LYS A 84 8.37 7.48 1.94
CA LYS A 84 9.73 6.93 1.84
C LYS A 84 10.79 8.03 1.72
N LYS A 85 10.53 9.05 0.88
CA LYS A 85 11.44 10.20 0.72
C LYS A 85 11.58 10.99 2.01
N GLN A 86 10.48 11.29 2.69
CA GLN A 86 10.51 12.00 3.98
C GLN A 86 11.26 11.21 5.05
N ALA A 87 11.07 9.89 5.12
CA ALA A 87 11.82 9.05 6.05
C ALA A 87 13.34 9.10 5.75
N LEU A 88 13.73 9.01 4.47
CA LEU A 88 15.13 9.12 4.05
C LEU A 88 15.75 10.48 4.37
N GLU A 89 15.00 11.57 4.19
CA GLU A 89 15.45 12.92 4.50
C GLU A 89 15.69 13.10 5.99
N ILE A 90 14.78 12.61 6.84
CA ILE A 90 14.96 12.61 8.30
C ILE A 90 16.18 11.79 8.71
N TYR A 91 16.40 10.63 8.09
CA TYR A 91 17.58 9.80 8.36
C TYR A 91 18.89 10.49 7.95
N ASN A 92 18.94 11.12 6.78
CA ASN A 92 20.10 11.90 6.34
C ASN A 92 20.38 13.10 7.25
N GLU A 93 19.35 13.76 7.77
CA GLU A 93 19.50 14.86 8.74
C GLU A 93 20.03 14.33 10.09
N LEU A 94 19.64 13.12 10.49
CA LEU A 94 20.06 12.52 11.76
C LEU A 94 21.45 11.87 11.72
N TYR A 95 21.86 11.37 10.56
CA TYR A 95 23.14 10.68 10.32
C TYR A 95 23.81 11.19 9.04
N PRO A 96 24.31 12.44 9.03
CA PRO A 96 24.90 13.07 7.85
C PRO A 96 26.25 12.45 7.41
N ASP A 97 26.88 11.64 8.25
CA ASP A 97 28.21 11.04 8.02
C ASP A 97 28.15 9.56 7.57
N SER A 98 27.05 9.12 6.95
CA SER A 98 26.92 7.76 6.37
C SER A 98 27.31 7.75 4.89
#